data_AF-A0A097IJS7-F1
#
_entry.id   AF-A0A097IJS7-F1
#
_cell.length_a   1.000
_cell.length_b   1.000
_cell.length_c   1.000
_cell.angle_alpha   90.00
_cell.angle_beta   90.00
_cell.angle_gamma   90.00
#
_symmetry.space_group_name_H-M   'P 1'
#
loop_
_entity.id
_entity.type
_entity.pdbx_description
1 polymer ?
#
loop_
_entity_poly.entity_id
_entity_poly.type
_entity_poly.pdbx_seq_one_letter_code
_entity_poly.pdbx_strand_id
1 'polypeptide(L)'
;MLTNKQYAAVLVVDIDQPGERGGHPVNLAETTRAQLAGLVSRNVGPAWVGINRVSGKAQCLWLIDPVYADEGGESANMSLLAATTRKLGEYLDHDPNFSHRFSRSPFYTGHSPDRYIWYRQHHRIDRLGDLMKEVRTVAGDAQREPARQEYASGRELIEAVKARREEAQAFRAIAREIETEMGEDADRLNPDLIDGVNVRWVGDGRAARDETAFRHALKTAHRLRAAGQRMTDAAIIDAYEHAYAVAHREGGAGREPELPPMRDRQSMARRVRGYVSQGKTASYGSPTAKYATTSQRKALATMGRRGGQKSAQRWERDPEGEYAERRREALRQTHRRKRVMGQTTRAKIQALVGQAYVETGCTPSAREIAQEIGVTKRTVNLHLKALREAGALAVE
;
A
#
# COMPACT_ATOMS: atom_id res chain seq x y z
N MET A 1 19.46 26.18 -11.57
CA MET A 1 19.49 25.07 -10.59
C MET A 1 18.73 23.89 -11.19
N LEU A 2 19.44 22.85 -11.62
CA LEU A 2 18.86 21.62 -12.15
C LEU A 2 18.59 20.68 -10.98
N THR A 3 17.47 20.86 -10.28
CA THR A 3 16.90 19.80 -9.45
C THR A 3 16.52 18.66 -10.39
N ASN A 4 17.31 17.59 -10.42
CA ASN A 4 16.98 16.38 -11.17
C ASN A 4 15.57 15.95 -10.76
N LYS A 5 14.59 16.13 -11.66
CA LYS A 5 13.25 15.60 -11.46
C LYS A 5 13.41 14.09 -11.31
N GLN A 6 13.24 13.56 -10.10
CA GLN A 6 13.20 12.12 -9.91
C GLN A 6 11.96 11.61 -10.63
N TYR A 7 12.18 10.83 -11.68
CA TYR A 7 11.10 10.21 -12.45
C TYR A 7 11.41 8.74 -12.73
N ALA A 8 10.36 7.95 -12.83
CA ALA A 8 10.45 6.53 -13.18
C ALA A 8 9.64 6.27 -14.47
N ALA A 9 10.31 5.80 -15.51
CA ALA A 9 9.68 5.35 -16.76
C ALA A 9 9.76 3.83 -16.96
N VAL A 10 10.39 3.13 -16.01
CA VAL A 10 10.56 1.69 -16.02
C VAL A 10 10.24 1.15 -14.63
N LEU A 11 9.45 0.08 -14.57
CA LEU A 11 9.21 -0.70 -13.36
C LEU A 11 10.07 -1.97 -13.42
N VAL A 12 10.83 -2.22 -12.35
CA VAL A 12 11.75 -3.36 -12.24
C VAL A 12 11.28 -4.30 -11.15
N VAL A 13 11.24 -5.61 -11.45
CA VAL A 13 11.00 -6.66 -10.45
C VAL A 13 12.12 -7.69 -10.54
N ASP A 14 12.82 -7.89 -9.43
CA ASP A 14 13.78 -8.98 -9.25
C ASP A 14 13.02 -10.26 -8.88
N ILE A 15 13.28 -11.37 -9.58
CA ILE A 15 12.70 -12.69 -9.31
C ILE A 15 13.78 -13.57 -8.70
N ASP A 16 13.62 -13.84 -7.41
CA ASP A 16 14.62 -14.54 -6.61
C ASP A 16 14.48 -16.05 -6.61
N GLN A 17 13.37 -16.59 -7.13
CA GLN A 17 13.18 -18.02 -7.29
C GLN A 17 14.29 -18.60 -8.20
N PRO A 18 15.12 -19.52 -7.70
CA PRO A 18 16.16 -20.14 -8.51
C PRO A 18 15.51 -21.04 -9.57
N GLY A 19 16.04 -20.93 -10.79
CA GLY A 19 15.66 -21.78 -11.91
C GLY A 19 16.77 -22.79 -12.23
N GLU A 20 16.79 -23.22 -13.49
CA GLU A 20 17.84 -24.06 -14.03
C GLU A 20 18.98 -23.24 -14.64
N ARG A 21 20.10 -23.91 -14.90
CA ARG A 21 21.21 -23.31 -15.63
C ARG A 21 20.88 -23.24 -17.11
N GLY A 22 21.29 -22.14 -17.75
CA GLY A 22 21.18 -21.97 -19.20
C GLY A 22 20.84 -20.55 -19.64
N GLY A 23 20.16 -19.79 -18.78
CA GLY A 23 19.84 -18.39 -19.06
C GLY A 23 18.81 -18.19 -20.16
N HIS A 24 17.98 -19.21 -20.45
CA HIS A 24 16.87 -19.16 -21.39
C HIS A 24 15.52 -19.10 -20.63
N PRO A 25 14.42 -18.59 -21.21
CA PRO A 25 13.11 -18.58 -20.53
C PRO A 25 12.64 -19.95 -20.02
N VAL A 26 13.02 -21.02 -20.72
CA VAL A 26 12.77 -22.41 -20.29
C VAL A 26 13.58 -22.84 -19.07
N ASN A 27 14.52 -22.01 -18.61
CA ASN A 27 15.29 -22.25 -17.39
C ASN A 27 14.76 -21.45 -16.20
N LEU A 28 13.70 -20.65 -16.35
CA LEU A 28 13.00 -20.07 -15.20
C LEU A 28 12.33 -21.18 -14.39
N ALA A 29 12.13 -20.98 -13.09
CA ALA A 29 11.34 -21.89 -12.29
C ALA A 29 9.93 -22.09 -12.89
N GLU A 30 9.39 -23.32 -12.83
CA GLU A 30 8.09 -23.64 -13.45
C GLU A 30 6.96 -22.75 -12.94
N THR A 31 6.96 -22.45 -11.65
CA THR A 31 6.04 -21.50 -11.01
C THR A 31 6.15 -20.11 -11.61
N THR A 32 7.37 -19.59 -11.76
CA THR A 32 7.63 -18.29 -12.40
C THR A 32 7.15 -18.27 -13.85
N ARG A 33 7.40 -19.35 -14.62
CA ARG A 33 6.93 -19.46 -16.00
C ARG A 33 5.40 -19.39 -16.09
N ALA A 34 4.70 -20.15 -15.26
CA ALA A 34 3.24 -20.14 -15.22
C ALA A 34 2.69 -18.75 -14.85
N GLN A 35 3.30 -18.07 -13.88
CA GLN A 35 2.90 -16.72 -13.47
C GLN A 35 3.12 -15.69 -14.59
N LEU A 36 4.30 -15.73 -15.24
CA LEU A 36 4.59 -14.85 -16.38
C LEU A 36 3.66 -15.12 -17.56
N ALA A 37 3.35 -16.39 -17.85
CA ALA A 37 2.36 -16.74 -18.86
C ALA A 37 0.96 -16.18 -18.52
N GLY A 38 0.58 -16.20 -17.25
CA GLY A 38 -0.64 -15.55 -16.74
C GLY A 38 -0.68 -14.05 -17.06
N LEU A 39 0.41 -13.33 -16.80
CA LEU A 39 0.51 -11.90 -17.13
C LEU A 39 0.47 -11.66 -18.65
N VAL A 40 1.16 -12.48 -19.45
CA VAL A 40 1.17 -12.38 -20.91
C VAL A 40 -0.23 -12.62 -21.49
N SER A 41 -0.98 -13.60 -20.97
CA SER A 41 -2.35 -13.90 -21.42
C SER A 41 -3.32 -12.73 -21.25
N ARG A 42 -3.02 -11.84 -20.30
CA ARG A 42 -3.80 -10.62 -20.01
C ARG A 42 -3.20 -9.38 -20.65
N ASN A 43 -2.23 -9.59 -21.55
CA ASN A 43 -1.53 -8.53 -22.22
C ASN A 43 -0.89 -7.55 -21.22
N VAL A 44 -0.30 -8.05 -20.12
CA VAL A 44 0.44 -7.24 -19.12
C VAL A 44 1.80 -7.87 -18.75
N GLY A 45 2.33 -8.69 -19.66
CA GLY A 45 3.66 -9.27 -19.53
C GLY A 45 4.78 -8.21 -19.48
N PRO A 46 5.99 -8.59 -19.04
CA PRO A 46 7.13 -7.70 -19.02
C PRO A 46 7.61 -7.40 -20.44
N ALA A 47 8.07 -6.16 -20.67
CA ALA A 47 8.69 -5.75 -21.92
C ALA A 47 10.04 -6.44 -22.14
N TRP A 48 10.79 -6.69 -21.06
CA TRP A 48 12.06 -7.39 -21.08
C TRP A 48 12.18 -8.37 -19.91
N VAL A 49 12.79 -9.52 -20.17
CA VAL A 49 13.11 -10.52 -19.13
C VAL A 49 14.60 -10.83 -19.22
N GLY A 50 15.33 -10.54 -18.15
CA GLY A 50 16.74 -10.89 -18.00
C GLY A 50 16.85 -12.17 -17.17
N ILE A 51 17.67 -13.13 -17.59
CA ILE A 51 17.81 -14.42 -16.91
C ILE A 51 19.28 -14.69 -16.64
N ASN A 52 19.63 -14.95 -15.38
CA ASN A 52 20.98 -15.30 -14.99
C ASN A 52 21.31 -16.73 -15.42
N ARG A 53 22.43 -16.91 -16.14
CA ARG A 53 22.83 -18.21 -16.71
C ARG A 53 23.14 -19.28 -15.64
N VAL A 54 23.64 -18.86 -14.48
CA VAL A 54 24.16 -19.73 -13.42
C VAL A 54 23.08 -20.13 -12.42
N SER A 55 22.21 -19.18 -12.03
CA SER A 55 21.21 -19.40 -10.98
C SER A 55 19.79 -19.57 -11.51
N GLY A 56 19.53 -19.25 -12.79
CA GLY A 56 18.18 -19.24 -13.35
C GLY A 56 17.25 -18.15 -12.79
N LYS A 57 17.74 -17.32 -11.85
CA LYS A 57 17.05 -16.14 -11.34
C LYS A 57 16.84 -15.12 -12.45
N ALA A 58 15.83 -14.27 -12.29
CA ALA A 58 15.44 -13.35 -13.35
C ALA A 58 15.15 -11.94 -12.87
N GLN A 59 15.10 -11.01 -13.81
CA GLN A 59 14.70 -9.63 -13.60
C GLN A 59 13.76 -9.25 -14.74
N CYS A 60 12.60 -8.73 -14.40
CA CYS A 60 11.60 -8.31 -15.36
C CYS A 60 11.49 -6.79 -15.39
N LEU A 61 11.36 -6.22 -16.58
CA LEU A 61 11.20 -4.79 -16.82
C LEU A 61 9.88 -4.53 -17.54
N TRP A 62 9.10 -3.60 -17.00
CA TRP A 62 7.94 -3.01 -17.68
C TRP A 62 8.26 -1.57 -18.05
N LEU A 63 7.93 -1.19 -19.28
CA LEU A 63 7.93 0.21 -19.68
C LEU A 63 6.62 0.82 -19.18
N ILE A 64 6.68 1.93 -18.47
CA ILE A 64 5.50 2.57 -17.88
C ILE A 64 5.44 4.03 -18.27
N ASP A 65 4.23 4.61 -18.22
CA ASP A 65 4.09 6.05 -18.32
C ASP A 65 4.99 6.74 -17.28
N PRO A 66 5.79 7.75 -17.68
CA PRO A 66 6.69 8.44 -16.77
C PRO A 66 5.97 8.97 -15.54
N VAL A 67 6.41 8.50 -14.37
CA VAL A 67 5.93 8.96 -13.08
C VAL A 67 6.89 9.97 -12.51
N TYR A 68 6.38 11.15 -12.17
CA TYR A 68 7.15 12.22 -11.55
C TYR A 68 6.88 12.27 -10.04
N ALA A 69 7.95 12.48 -9.29
CA ALA A 69 7.88 12.87 -7.89
C ALA A 69 7.68 14.39 -7.74
N ASP A 70 7.09 14.83 -6.64
CA ASP A 70 7.08 16.24 -6.24
C ASP A 70 8.44 16.65 -5.63
N GLU A 71 8.54 17.90 -5.16
CA GLU A 71 9.75 18.45 -4.55
C GLU A 71 10.23 17.65 -3.32
N GLY A 72 9.33 16.94 -2.64
CA GLY A 72 9.62 16.05 -1.51
C GLY A 72 9.97 14.62 -1.91
N GLY A 73 10.00 14.30 -3.21
CA GLY A 73 10.23 12.93 -3.68
C GLY A 73 8.99 12.03 -3.60
N GLU A 74 7.83 12.57 -3.22
CA GLU A 74 6.60 11.81 -3.08
C GLU A 74 5.55 12.26 -4.11
N SER A 75 4.60 11.41 -4.46
CA SER A 75 3.41 11.81 -5.21
C SER A 75 2.37 10.70 -5.15
N ALA A 76 1.11 11.01 -5.48
CA ALA A 76 0.08 9.98 -5.59
C ALA A 76 0.46 8.90 -6.62
N ASN A 77 1.12 9.30 -7.71
CA ASN A 77 1.57 8.38 -8.76
C ASN A 77 2.81 7.58 -8.31
N MET A 78 3.72 8.17 -7.55
CA MET A 78 4.84 7.45 -6.91
C MET A 78 4.33 6.42 -5.89
N SER A 79 3.25 6.74 -5.16
CA SER A 79 2.58 5.79 -4.26
C SER A 79 1.94 4.63 -5.03
N LEU A 80 1.31 4.92 -6.18
CA LEU A 80 0.77 3.89 -7.07
C LEU A 80 1.87 3.02 -7.66
N LEU A 81 2.99 3.61 -8.10
CA LEU A 81 4.16 2.89 -8.58
C LEU A 81 4.66 1.92 -7.50
N ALA A 82 4.91 2.40 -6.28
CA ALA A 82 5.37 1.56 -5.17
C ALA A 82 4.40 0.43 -4.83
N ALA A 83 3.09 0.69 -4.87
CA ALA A 83 2.06 -0.32 -4.65
C ALA A 83 2.02 -1.37 -5.77
N THR A 84 2.19 -0.93 -7.03
CA THR A 84 2.20 -1.80 -8.22
C THR A 84 3.44 -2.69 -8.21
N THR A 85 4.62 -2.12 -7.95
CA THR A 85 5.87 -2.88 -7.80
C THR A 85 5.75 -3.92 -6.69
N ARG A 86 5.16 -3.55 -5.54
CA ARG A 86 4.97 -4.50 -4.45
C ARG A 86 4.04 -5.65 -4.84
N LYS A 87 2.91 -5.36 -5.47
CA LYS A 87 1.94 -6.40 -5.83
C LYS A 87 2.45 -7.32 -6.93
N LEU A 88 3.13 -6.77 -7.95
CA LEU A 88 3.84 -7.57 -8.94
C LEU A 88 4.91 -8.44 -8.28
N GLY A 89 5.64 -7.88 -7.32
CA GLY A 89 6.62 -8.63 -6.55
C GLY A 89 5.99 -9.77 -5.75
N GLU A 90 4.92 -9.53 -5.00
CA GLU A 90 4.18 -10.57 -4.29
C GLU A 90 3.66 -11.66 -5.24
N TYR A 91 3.17 -11.29 -6.43
CA TYR A 91 2.68 -12.24 -7.41
C TYR A 91 3.79 -13.10 -8.02
N LEU A 92 4.98 -12.53 -8.23
CA LEU A 92 6.15 -13.21 -8.80
C LEU A 92 7.11 -13.77 -7.73
N ASP A 93 6.66 -13.82 -6.47
CA ASP A 93 7.42 -14.30 -5.30
C ASP A 93 8.79 -13.63 -5.13
N HIS A 94 8.79 -12.32 -5.26
CA HIS A 94 9.94 -11.44 -5.01
C HIS A 94 10.08 -11.15 -3.52
N ASP A 95 11.32 -11.10 -3.02
CA ASP A 95 11.62 -10.61 -1.67
C ASP A 95 11.77 -9.06 -1.67
N PRO A 96 10.79 -8.31 -1.11
CA PRO A 96 10.83 -6.84 -1.07
C PRO A 96 11.98 -6.26 -0.25
N ASN A 97 12.66 -7.06 0.57
CA ASN A 97 13.80 -6.64 1.39
C ASN A 97 15.16 -6.90 0.71
N PHE A 98 15.19 -7.75 -0.32
CA PHE A 98 16.40 -8.10 -1.07
C PHE A 98 16.43 -7.46 -2.47
N SER A 99 15.27 -7.11 -3.00
CA SER A 99 15.09 -6.39 -4.26
C SER A 99 15.89 -5.11 -4.32
N HIS A 100 16.76 -5.01 -5.33
CA HIS A 100 17.57 -3.82 -5.53
C HIS A 100 16.78 -2.69 -6.20
N ARG A 101 15.59 -2.99 -6.75
CA ARG A 101 14.73 -2.06 -7.53
C ARG A 101 15.50 -1.26 -8.58
N PHE A 102 16.66 -1.77 -8.95
CA PHE A 102 17.61 -1.19 -9.86
C PHE A 102 17.72 -2.14 -11.04
N SER A 103 17.47 -1.63 -12.23
CA SER A 103 17.63 -2.42 -13.44
C SER A 103 19.11 -2.76 -13.61
N ARG A 104 19.43 -4.05 -13.71
CA ARG A 104 20.72 -4.44 -14.29
C ARG A 104 20.64 -4.09 -15.77
N SER A 105 21.64 -3.37 -16.28
CA SER A 105 21.57 -2.82 -17.65
C SER A 105 21.26 -3.93 -18.67
N PRO A 106 20.14 -3.82 -19.43
CA PRO A 106 19.83 -4.76 -20.50
C PRO A 106 20.81 -4.68 -21.67
N PHE A 107 21.64 -3.63 -21.69
CA PHE A 107 22.67 -3.38 -22.70
C PHE A 107 24.07 -3.80 -22.23
N TYR A 108 24.20 -4.43 -21.07
CA TYR A 108 25.49 -4.91 -20.59
C TYR A 108 26.00 -6.07 -21.45
N THR A 109 27.10 -5.85 -22.18
CA THR A 109 27.73 -6.83 -23.09
C THR A 109 28.98 -7.50 -22.50
N GLY A 110 29.35 -7.19 -21.26
CA GLY A 110 30.56 -7.73 -20.63
C GLY A 110 30.45 -9.22 -20.25
N HIS A 111 31.58 -9.82 -19.85
CA HIS A 111 31.70 -11.27 -19.68
C HIS A 111 31.39 -11.81 -18.27
N SER A 112 30.84 -11.00 -17.36
CA SER A 112 30.51 -11.46 -16.00
C SER A 112 29.69 -12.76 -16.03
N PRO A 113 30.04 -13.77 -15.20
CA PRO A 113 29.28 -15.01 -15.10
C PRO A 113 27.87 -14.78 -14.51
N ASP A 114 27.69 -13.72 -13.73
CA ASP A 114 26.41 -13.36 -13.11
C ASP A 114 25.54 -12.43 -13.98
N ARG A 115 25.95 -12.22 -15.23
CA ARG A 115 25.20 -11.37 -16.16
C ARG A 115 23.86 -12.01 -16.50
N TYR A 116 22.91 -11.13 -16.79
CA TYR A 116 21.58 -11.51 -17.23
C TYR A 116 21.61 -11.57 -18.76
N ILE A 117 21.06 -12.65 -19.32
CA ILE A 117 20.75 -12.73 -20.75
C ILE A 117 19.37 -12.13 -20.92
N TRP A 118 19.28 -11.04 -21.68
CA TRP A 118 18.07 -10.25 -21.82
C TRP A 118 17.27 -10.62 -23.06
N TYR A 119 15.99 -10.89 -22.87
CA TYR A 119 15.03 -11.21 -23.91
C TYR A 119 13.97 -10.10 -23.99
N ARG A 120 13.98 -9.38 -25.11
CA ARG A 120 12.93 -8.40 -25.43
C ARG A 120 11.66 -9.13 -25.83
N GLN A 121 10.54 -8.79 -25.18
CA GLN A 121 9.21 -9.31 -25.50
C GLN A 121 8.40 -8.31 -26.33
N HIS A 122 8.35 -7.05 -25.90
CA HIS A 122 7.62 -5.98 -26.59
C HIS A 122 8.15 -4.59 -26.24
N HIS A 123 7.50 -3.55 -26.76
CA HIS A 123 7.83 -2.13 -26.53
C HIS A 123 6.63 -1.30 -26.03
N ARG A 124 5.53 -1.96 -25.66
CA ARG A 124 4.36 -1.28 -25.11
C ARG A 124 4.69 -0.58 -23.80
N ILE A 125 4.16 0.63 -23.65
CA ILE A 125 4.19 1.43 -22.43
C ILE A 125 2.87 1.19 -21.69
N ASP A 126 2.97 0.74 -20.44
CA ASP A 126 1.83 0.44 -19.60
C ASP A 126 1.46 1.60 -18.69
N ARG A 127 0.17 1.94 -18.65
CA ARG A 127 -0.38 2.84 -17.64
C ARG A 127 -0.46 2.09 -16.31
N LEU A 128 0.16 2.64 -15.26
CA LEU A 128 0.25 1.97 -13.95
C LEU A 128 -1.10 1.53 -13.36
N GLY A 129 -2.15 2.32 -13.55
CA GLY A 129 -3.49 1.97 -13.05
C GLY A 129 -4.05 0.71 -13.69
N ASP A 130 -3.84 0.56 -15.00
CA ASP A 130 -4.33 -0.58 -15.79
C ASP A 130 -3.47 -1.81 -15.51
N LEU A 131 -2.14 -1.64 -15.45
CA LEU A 131 -1.20 -2.68 -15.04
C LEU A 131 -1.57 -3.25 -13.65
N MET A 132 -1.77 -2.38 -12.66
CA MET A 132 -2.14 -2.79 -11.30
C MET A 132 -3.48 -3.54 -11.26
N LYS A 133 -4.44 -3.13 -12.09
CA LYS A 133 -5.75 -3.77 -12.17
C LYS A 133 -5.61 -5.20 -12.71
N GLU A 134 -4.92 -5.39 -13.82
CA GLU A 134 -4.76 -6.71 -14.43
C GLU A 134 -3.91 -7.64 -13.54
N VAL A 135 -2.85 -7.13 -12.92
CA VAL A 135 -2.03 -7.91 -11.97
C VAL A 135 -2.87 -8.44 -10.81
N ARG A 136 -3.78 -7.62 -10.26
CA ARG A 136 -4.72 -8.07 -9.23
C ARG A 136 -5.65 -9.17 -9.74
N THR A 137 -6.19 -8.99 -10.95
CA THR A 137 -7.07 -9.99 -11.56
C THR A 137 -6.37 -11.32 -11.76
N VAL A 138 -5.11 -11.32 -12.21
CA VAL A 138 -4.32 -12.55 -12.38
C VAL A 138 -3.91 -13.16 -11.04
N ALA A 139 -3.65 -12.35 -10.02
CA ALA A 139 -3.36 -12.82 -8.66
C ALA A 139 -4.59 -13.40 -7.92
N GLY A 140 -5.79 -13.37 -8.53
CA GLY A 140 -7.02 -13.82 -7.88
C GLY A 140 -7.52 -12.86 -6.80
N ASP A 141 -6.99 -11.64 -6.73
CA ASP A 141 -7.52 -10.62 -5.84
C ASP A 141 -8.91 -10.21 -6.35
N ALA A 142 -9.94 -10.33 -5.51
CA ALA A 142 -11.23 -9.76 -5.81
C ALA A 142 -11.06 -8.28 -6.19
N GLN A 143 -11.46 -7.95 -7.42
CA GLN A 143 -11.41 -6.61 -7.98
C GLN A 143 -11.99 -5.64 -6.96
N ARG A 144 -11.12 -4.79 -6.37
CA ARG A 144 -11.39 -3.91 -5.21
C ARG A 144 -12.89 -3.71 -5.01
N GLU A 145 -13.49 -4.50 -4.10
CA GLU A 145 -14.90 -4.30 -3.78
C GLU A 145 -15.08 -2.81 -3.45
N PRO A 146 -16.09 -2.12 -4.02
CA PRO A 146 -16.35 -0.73 -3.67
C PRO A 146 -16.41 -0.70 -2.15
N ALA A 147 -15.56 0.12 -1.52
CA ALA A 147 -15.24 0.05 -0.10
C ALA A 147 -16.50 -0.29 0.70
N ARG A 148 -16.67 -1.57 1.01
CA ARG A 148 -17.86 -2.04 1.70
C ARG A 148 -17.82 -1.29 3.01
N GLN A 149 -18.90 -0.59 3.33
CA GLN A 149 -18.96 0.17 4.55
C GLN A 149 -18.81 -0.85 5.70
N GLU A 150 -17.58 -1.03 6.19
CA GLU A 150 -17.21 -2.10 7.14
C GLU A 150 -17.98 -1.98 8.46
N TYR A 151 -18.55 -0.81 8.71
CA TYR A 151 -19.31 -0.48 9.90
C TYR A 151 -20.68 0.02 9.49
N ALA A 152 -21.73 -0.52 10.09
CA ALA A 152 -23.10 -0.10 9.86
C ALA A 152 -23.35 1.34 10.32
N SER A 153 -22.51 1.88 11.22
CA SER A 153 -22.63 3.27 11.67
C SER A 153 -21.29 3.89 12.11
N GLY A 154 -21.26 5.23 12.18
CA GLY A 154 -20.10 5.96 12.72
C GLY A 154 -19.81 5.69 14.21
N ARG A 155 -20.84 5.28 14.99
CA ARG A 155 -20.66 4.85 16.39
C ARG A 155 -19.89 3.54 16.47
N GLU A 156 -20.25 2.58 15.63
CA GLU A 156 -19.60 1.28 15.57
C GLU A 156 -18.13 1.40 15.14
N LEU A 157 -17.83 2.32 14.21
CA LEU A 157 -16.44 2.67 13.86
C LEU A 157 -15.68 3.25 15.07
N ILE A 158 -16.30 4.11 15.88
CA ILE A 158 -15.65 4.71 17.06
C ILE A 158 -15.37 3.65 18.12
N GLU A 159 -16.34 2.79 18.43
CA GLU A 159 -16.17 1.73 19.43
C GLU A 159 -15.14 0.68 18.98
N ALA A 160 -15.18 0.26 17.71
CA ALA A 160 -14.17 -0.65 17.17
C ALA A 160 -12.75 -0.05 17.21
N VAL A 161 -12.60 1.27 17.01
CA VAL A 161 -11.31 1.94 17.09
C VAL A 161 -10.84 2.11 18.55
N LYS A 162 -11.75 2.32 19.50
CA LYS A 162 -11.42 2.30 20.94
C LYS A 162 -10.96 0.91 21.38
N ALA A 163 -11.70 -0.13 21.05
CA ALA A 163 -11.34 -1.51 21.36
C ALA A 163 -9.96 -1.88 20.78
N ARG A 164 -9.69 -1.54 19.51
CA ARG A 164 -8.35 -1.75 18.90
C ARG A 164 -7.23 -0.97 19.59
N ARG A 165 -7.54 0.24 20.09
CA ARG A 165 -6.56 1.04 20.84
C ARG A 165 -6.25 0.40 22.19
N GLU A 166 -7.27 -0.12 22.88
CA GLU A 166 -7.13 -0.83 24.15
C GLU A 166 -6.35 -2.13 23.97
N GLU A 167 -6.69 -2.94 22.95
CA GLU A 167 -5.93 -4.14 22.57
C GLU A 167 -4.46 -3.82 22.24
N ALA A 168 -4.21 -2.76 21.47
CA ALA A 168 -2.84 -2.34 21.14
C ALA A 168 -2.07 -1.78 22.35
N GLN A 169 -2.76 -1.19 23.32
CA GLN A 169 -2.17 -0.71 24.57
C GLN A 169 -1.87 -1.89 25.51
N ALA A 170 -2.75 -2.88 25.61
CA ALA A 170 -2.54 -4.12 26.34
C ALA A 170 -1.38 -4.93 25.75
N PHE A 171 -1.34 -5.07 24.42
CA PHE A 171 -0.22 -5.72 23.74
C PHE A 171 1.10 -4.97 23.93
N ARG A 172 1.09 -3.63 23.94
CA ARG A 172 2.27 -2.83 24.29
C ARG A 172 2.70 -2.99 25.73
N ALA A 173 1.78 -3.16 26.67
CA ALA A 173 2.10 -3.40 28.07
C ALA A 173 2.74 -4.78 28.25
N ILE A 174 2.15 -5.81 27.63
CA ILE A 174 2.70 -7.18 27.62
C ILE A 174 4.06 -7.23 26.92
N ALA A 175 4.21 -6.57 25.77
CA ALA A 175 5.50 -6.50 25.08
C ALA A 175 6.57 -5.74 25.90
N ARG A 176 6.19 -4.74 26.68
CA ARG A 176 7.10 -4.05 27.62
C ARG A 176 7.43 -4.91 28.82
N GLU A 177 6.48 -5.65 29.40
CA GLU A 177 6.73 -6.61 30.49
C GLU A 177 7.71 -7.70 30.02
N ILE A 178 7.49 -8.26 28.84
CA ILE A 178 8.38 -9.25 28.23
C ILE A 178 9.76 -8.64 27.87
N GLU A 179 9.82 -7.41 27.35
CA GLU A 179 11.09 -6.69 27.13
C GLU A 179 11.81 -6.36 28.45
N THR A 180 11.08 -6.19 29.56
CA THR A 180 11.64 -5.97 30.90
C THR A 180 12.17 -7.28 31.49
N GLU A 181 11.47 -8.40 31.29
CA GLU A 181 11.97 -9.75 31.61
C GLU A 181 13.18 -10.17 30.76
N MET A 182 13.35 -9.59 29.57
CA MET A 182 14.54 -9.79 28.72
C MET A 182 15.65 -8.74 28.94
N GLY A 183 15.50 -7.83 29.92
CA GLY A 183 16.43 -6.76 30.29
C GLY A 183 17.57 -7.22 31.21
N GLU A 184 18.48 -6.31 31.57
CA GLU A 184 19.80 -6.54 32.23
C GLU A 184 19.85 -7.61 33.34
N ASP A 185 18.77 -7.82 34.08
CA ASP A 185 18.69 -8.84 35.14
C ASP A 185 18.73 -10.27 34.59
N ALA A 186 18.13 -10.54 33.42
CA ALA A 186 18.17 -11.86 32.78
C ALA A 186 19.56 -12.23 32.23
N ASP A 187 20.39 -11.24 31.85
CA ASP A 187 21.77 -11.48 31.42
C ASP A 187 22.72 -11.65 32.61
N ARG A 188 22.50 -10.93 33.72
CA ARG A 188 23.27 -11.16 34.97
C ARG A 188 22.98 -12.52 35.59
N LEU A 189 21.78 -13.06 35.38
CA LEU A 189 21.32 -14.35 35.90
C LEU A 189 21.54 -15.51 34.91
N ASN A 190 22.06 -15.27 33.71
CA ASN A 190 22.32 -16.33 32.73
C ASN A 190 23.78 -16.80 32.78
N PRO A 191 24.07 -17.95 33.43
CA PRO A 191 25.43 -18.46 33.56
C PRO A 191 26.03 -18.95 32.23
N ASP A 192 25.24 -19.07 31.16
CA ASP A 192 25.67 -19.59 29.86
C ASP A 192 26.11 -18.49 28.88
N LEU A 193 26.18 -17.22 29.32
CA LEU A 193 26.71 -16.12 28.52
C LEU A 193 28.24 -16.13 28.50
N ILE A 194 28.82 -16.23 27.31
CA ILE A 194 30.27 -16.14 27.10
C ILE A 194 30.57 -14.75 26.53
N ASP A 195 31.38 -13.94 27.23
CA ASP A 195 31.68 -12.54 26.86
C ASP A 195 30.43 -11.70 26.53
N GLY A 196 29.32 -11.95 27.24
CA GLY A 196 28.03 -11.27 27.03
C GLY A 196 27.24 -11.74 25.80
N VAL A 197 27.63 -12.86 25.18
CA VAL A 197 27.00 -13.46 24.00
C VAL A 197 26.46 -14.85 24.36
N ASN A 198 25.21 -15.12 23.98
CA ASN A 198 24.61 -16.45 24.14
C ASN A 198 24.96 -17.29 22.89
N VAL A 199 25.99 -18.13 23.01
CA VAL A 199 26.49 -18.96 21.91
C VAL A 199 25.54 -20.11 21.67
N ARG A 200 25.00 -20.19 20.44
CA ARG A 200 24.13 -21.30 20.04
C ARG A 200 24.93 -22.42 19.42
N TRP A 201 24.56 -23.65 19.77
CA TRP A 201 25.22 -24.87 19.30
C TRP A 201 24.35 -25.59 18.28
N VAL A 202 24.94 -26.00 17.16
CA VAL A 202 24.32 -26.87 16.14
C VAL A 202 24.52 -28.36 16.50
N GLY A 203 25.56 -28.64 17.28
CA GLY A 203 25.92 -29.95 17.83
C GLY A 203 27.12 -29.82 18.75
N ASP A 204 27.57 -30.93 19.34
CA ASP A 204 28.67 -30.94 20.31
C ASP A 204 29.93 -30.27 19.74
N GLY A 205 30.39 -29.21 20.40
CA GLY A 205 31.57 -28.44 19.99
C GLY A 205 31.42 -27.59 18.72
N ARG A 206 30.23 -27.53 18.11
CA ARG A 206 29.97 -26.75 16.88
C ARG A 206 28.95 -25.64 17.09
N ALA A 207 29.42 -24.40 17.04
CA ALA A 207 28.57 -23.21 17.16
C ALA A 207 27.90 -22.80 15.83
N ALA A 208 26.67 -22.29 15.96
CA ALA A 208 25.90 -21.58 14.94
C ALA A 208 26.38 -20.12 14.89
N ARG A 209 27.55 -19.88 14.27
CA ARG A 209 28.25 -18.57 14.28
C ARG A 209 27.37 -17.42 13.79
N ASP A 210 26.80 -17.54 12.60
CA ASP A 210 26.00 -16.47 11.99
C ASP A 210 24.67 -16.24 12.71
N GLU A 211 24.03 -17.30 13.20
CA GLU A 211 22.77 -17.18 13.97
C GLU A 211 23.02 -16.50 15.32
N THR A 212 24.11 -16.87 16.00
CA THR A 212 24.55 -16.25 17.24
C THR A 212 24.84 -14.76 17.03
N ALA A 213 25.62 -14.44 15.99
CA ALA A 213 25.99 -13.08 15.62
C ALA A 213 24.76 -12.22 15.28
N PHE A 214 23.85 -12.77 14.47
CA PHE A 214 22.64 -12.06 14.05
C PHE A 214 21.67 -11.79 15.21
N ARG A 215 21.46 -12.77 16.11
CA ARG A 215 20.60 -12.61 17.29
C ARG A 215 21.17 -11.60 18.28
N HIS A 216 22.49 -11.61 18.48
CA HIS A 216 23.16 -10.63 19.33
C HIS A 216 23.05 -9.21 18.74
N ALA A 217 23.25 -9.06 17.43
CA ALA A 217 23.04 -7.79 16.73
C ALA A 217 21.59 -7.26 16.84
N LEU A 218 20.59 -8.15 16.73
CA LEU A 218 19.18 -7.81 16.98
C LEU A 218 18.95 -7.34 18.42
N LYS A 219 19.47 -8.08 19.40
CA LYS A 219 19.35 -7.72 20.83
C LYS A 219 19.95 -6.34 21.10
N THR A 220 21.14 -6.07 20.58
CA THR A 220 21.80 -4.77 20.71
C THR A 220 21.03 -3.65 20.01
N ALA A 221 20.45 -3.91 18.85
CA ALA A 221 19.60 -2.92 18.16
C ALA A 221 18.32 -2.59 18.95
N HIS A 222 17.67 -3.58 19.57
CA HIS A 222 16.54 -3.35 20.48
C HIS A 222 16.95 -2.50 21.69
N ARG A 223 18.12 -2.77 22.28
CA ARG A 223 18.68 -1.96 23.39
C ARG A 223 18.92 -0.52 23.00
N LEU A 224 19.58 -0.29 21.86
CA LEU A 224 19.83 1.06 21.34
C LEU A 224 18.52 1.84 21.15
N ARG A 225 17.47 1.18 20.67
CA ARG A 225 16.14 1.79 20.53
C ARG A 225 15.48 2.09 21.87
N ALA A 226 15.54 1.16 22.83
CA ALA A 226 14.98 1.36 24.16
C ALA A 226 15.67 2.53 24.90
N ALA A 227 16.99 2.65 24.74
CA ALA A 227 17.80 3.75 25.28
C ALA A 227 17.62 5.08 24.51
N GLY A 228 16.79 5.12 23.45
CA GLY A 228 16.60 6.30 22.61
C GLY A 228 17.82 6.70 21.77
N GLN A 229 18.82 5.82 21.66
CA GLN A 229 20.04 6.06 20.90
C GLN A 229 19.86 5.75 19.42
N ARG A 230 20.68 6.38 18.58
CA ARG A 230 20.63 6.17 17.12
C ARG A 230 21.23 4.81 16.77
N MET A 231 20.42 3.92 16.21
CA MET A 231 20.87 2.62 15.66
C MET A 231 21.67 2.83 14.36
N THR A 232 22.98 3.08 14.44
CA THR A 232 23.86 3.23 13.26
C THR A 232 24.20 1.88 12.63
N ASP A 233 24.61 1.86 11.34
CA ASP A 233 25.03 0.61 10.68
C ASP A 233 26.27 0.06 11.40
N ALA A 234 27.22 0.94 11.77
CA ALA A 234 28.44 0.59 12.50
C ALA A 234 28.15 -0.14 13.83
N ALA A 235 27.30 0.43 14.71
CA ALA A 235 27.02 -0.18 16.01
C ALA A 235 26.37 -1.58 15.89
N ILE A 236 25.59 -1.83 14.83
CA ILE A 236 24.99 -3.14 14.57
C ILE A 236 26.02 -4.12 14.00
N ILE A 237 26.91 -3.65 13.12
CA ILE A 237 28.00 -4.43 12.54
C ILE A 237 28.99 -4.83 13.63
N ASP A 238 29.38 -3.90 14.50
CA ASP A 238 30.30 -4.16 15.62
C ASP A 238 29.74 -5.23 16.56
N ALA A 239 28.44 -5.14 16.88
CA ALA A 239 27.76 -6.16 17.69
C ALA A 239 27.72 -7.53 17.01
N TYR A 240 27.51 -7.57 15.69
CA TYR A 240 27.54 -8.80 14.91
C TYR A 240 28.94 -9.43 14.92
N GLU A 241 29.98 -8.64 14.67
CA GLU A 241 31.37 -9.10 14.60
C GLU A 241 31.87 -9.61 15.95
N HIS A 242 31.55 -8.92 17.04
CA HIS A 242 31.85 -9.36 18.39
C HIS A 242 31.26 -10.75 18.67
N ALA A 243 29.97 -10.91 18.42
CA ALA A 243 29.28 -12.17 18.68
C ALA A 243 29.71 -13.30 17.73
N TYR A 244 30.08 -12.97 16.48
CA TYR A 244 30.67 -13.95 15.56
C TYR A 244 32.03 -14.43 16.06
N ALA A 245 32.90 -13.52 16.51
CA ALA A 245 34.22 -13.85 17.02
C ALA A 245 34.14 -14.74 18.27
N VAL A 246 33.24 -14.42 19.20
CA VAL A 246 32.97 -15.25 20.39
C VAL A 246 32.48 -16.64 19.96
N ALA A 247 31.45 -16.72 19.12
CA ALA A 247 30.93 -18.02 18.66
C ALA A 247 31.97 -18.85 17.89
N HIS A 248 32.86 -18.20 17.15
CA HIS A 248 33.93 -18.87 16.43
C HIS A 248 35.03 -19.40 17.35
N ARG A 249 35.40 -18.65 18.38
CA ARG A 249 36.39 -19.05 19.38
C ARG A 249 35.91 -20.28 20.17
N GLU A 250 34.65 -20.28 20.58
CA GLU A 250 34.10 -21.34 21.43
C GLU A 250 33.68 -22.59 20.64
N GLY A 251 33.15 -22.44 19.41
CA GLY A 251 32.57 -23.54 18.64
C GLY A 251 32.98 -23.57 17.17
N GLY A 252 34.21 -23.14 16.86
CA GLY A 252 34.76 -23.12 15.51
C GLY A 252 34.85 -24.50 14.85
N ALA A 253 35.06 -25.56 15.64
CA ALA A 253 35.19 -26.94 15.18
C ALA A 253 36.21 -27.10 14.03
N GLY A 254 37.36 -26.39 14.12
CA GLY A 254 38.43 -26.42 13.11
C GLY A 254 38.12 -25.73 11.78
N ARG A 255 36.95 -25.08 11.64
CA ARG A 255 36.59 -24.32 10.42
C ARG A 255 37.29 -22.97 10.40
N GLU A 256 37.69 -22.50 9.22
CA GLU A 256 38.18 -21.14 9.07
C GLU A 256 37.08 -20.09 9.41
N PRO A 257 37.48 -18.90 9.88
CA PRO A 257 36.55 -17.79 10.03
C PRO A 257 36.02 -17.36 8.66
N GLU A 258 34.71 -17.44 8.49
CA GLU A 258 34.03 -17.09 7.25
C GLU A 258 33.11 -15.90 7.54
N LEU A 259 33.71 -14.72 7.72
CA LEU A 259 32.93 -13.50 7.90
C LEU A 259 32.41 -13.02 6.53
N PRO A 260 31.12 -12.64 6.44
CA PRO A 260 30.60 -12.03 5.24
C PRO A 260 31.38 -10.75 4.85
N PRO A 261 31.51 -10.43 3.54
CA PRO A 261 32.16 -9.20 3.11
C PRO A 261 31.42 -7.96 3.64
N MET A 262 32.11 -6.82 3.73
CA MET A 262 31.57 -5.59 4.35
C MET A 262 30.24 -5.15 3.74
N ARG A 263 30.06 -5.30 2.43
CA ARG A 263 28.81 -5.00 1.72
C ARG A 263 27.61 -5.80 2.27
N ASP A 264 27.83 -7.06 2.62
CA ASP A 264 26.78 -7.95 3.12
C ASP A 264 26.48 -7.65 4.59
N ARG A 265 27.50 -7.32 5.38
CA ARG A 265 27.34 -6.83 6.77
C ARG A 265 26.55 -5.52 6.84
N GLN A 266 26.81 -4.57 5.94
CA GLN A 266 25.99 -3.35 5.84
C GLN A 266 24.54 -3.66 5.46
N SER A 267 24.32 -4.63 4.57
CA SER A 267 22.98 -5.06 4.19
C SER A 267 22.25 -5.74 5.36
N MET A 268 22.94 -6.59 6.11
CA MET A 268 22.46 -7.22 7.34
C MET A 268 22.10 -6.18 8.40
N ALA A 269 22.94 -5.16 8.63
CA ALA A 269 22.66 -4.10 9.59
C ALA A 269 21.40 -3.30 9.26
N ARG A 270 21.16 -3.03 7.97
CA ARG A 270 19.92 -2.41 7.49
C ARG A 270 18.70 -3.31 7.74
N ARG A 271 18.83 -4.63 7.57
CA ARG A 271 17.75 -5.60 7.89
C ARG A 271 17.44 -5.61 9.37
N VAL A 272 18.46 -5.70 10.23
CA VAL A 272 18.32 -5.64 11.69
C VAL A 272 17.57 -4.36 12.10
N ARG A 273 17.98 -3.19 11.58
CA ARG A 273 17.27 -1.93 11.81
C ARG A 273 15.81 -1.99 11.35
N GLY A 274 15.57 -2.60 10.19
CA GLY A 274 14.25 -2.83 9.63
C GLY A 274 13.35 -3.65 10.56
N TYR A 275 13.84 -4.80 11.05
CA TYR A 275 13.11 -5.66 12.00
C TYR A 275 12.73 -4.92 13.28
N VAL A 276 13.70 -4.21 13.87
CA VAL A 276 13.44 -3.45 15.09
C VAL A 276 12.44 -2.31 14.81
N SER A 277 12.63 -1.54 13.73
CA SER A 277 11.81 -0.35 13.47
C SER A 277 10.38 -0.65 13.00
N GLN A 278 10.19 -1.71 12.20
CA GLN A 278 8.89 -2.08 11.61
C GLN A 278 8.04 -3.02 12.49
N GLY A 279 8.58 -3.52 13.62
CA GLY A 279 7.81 -4.32 14.58
C GLY A 279 7.27 -5.64 14.02
N LYS A 280 7.86 -6.18 12.94
CA LYS A 280 7.59 -7.55 12.48
C LYS A 280 8.59 -8.50 13.14
N THR A 281 8.32 -8.85 14.39
CA THR A 281 8.88 -10.06 14.99
C THR A 281 8.11 -11.26 14.44
N ALA A 282 8.71 -11.96 13.48
CA ALA A 282 8.11 -13.16 12.87
C ALA A 282 8.09 -14.40 13.81
N SER A 283 8.19 -14.21 15.13
CA SER A 283 8.33 -15.33 16.09
C SER A 283 7.45 -15.26 17.33
N TYR A 284 6.64 -14.21 17.54
CA TYR A 284 5.63 -14.20 18.59
C TYR A 284 4.38 -13.54 18.02
N GLY A 285 3.24 -14.22 18.18
CA GLY A 285 1.98 -14.00 17.47
C GLY A 285 1.74 -12.54 17.06
N SER A 286 1.75 -12.31 15.74
CA SER A 286 1.37 -11.02 15.18
C SER A 286 -0.05 -10.69 15.65
N PRO A 287 -0.29 -9.58 16.37
CA PRO A 287 -1.65 -9.11 16.52
C PRO A 287 -2.11 -8.74 15.11
N THR A 288 -3.13 -9.43 14.60
CA THR A 288 -3.83 -9.10 13.36
C THR A 288 -4.64 -7.82 13.51
N ALA A 289 -4.07 -6.78 14.13
CA ALA A 289 -4.72 -5.50 14.31
C ALA A 289 -4.65 -4.73 12.99
N LYS A 290 -5.72 -4.83 12.21
CA LYS A 290 -5.93 -4.00 11.02
C LYS A 290 -5.89 -2.52 11.44
N TYR A 291 -4.85 -1.79 11.04
CA TYR A 291 -4.78 -0.34 11.24
C TYR A 291 -5.98 0.36 10.60
N ALA A 292 -6.44 1.46 11.22
CA ALA A 292 -7.50 2.28 10.64
C ALA A 292 -7.07 2.83 9.27
N THR A 293 -7.90 2.59 8.25
CA THR A 293 -7.62 3.04 6.89
C THR A 293 -7.63 4.58 6.78
N THR A 294 -7.05 5.14 5.73
CA THR A 294 -7.02 6.60 5.53
C THR A 294 -8.43 7.21 5.41
N SER A 295 -9.40 6.48 4.85
CA SER A 295 -10.81 6.90 4.82
C SER A 295 -11.44 6.88 6.21
N GLN A 296 -11.20 5.84 7.01
CA GLN A 296 -11.63 5.77 8.42
C GLN A 296 -11.02 6.90 9.25
N ARG A 297 -9.72 7.21 9.06
CA ARG A 297 -9.06 8.36 9.71
C ARG A 297 -9.66 9.70 9.30
N LYS A 298 -9.97 9.91 8.01
CA LYS A 298 -10.67 11.11 7.55
C LYS A 298 -12.10 11.20 8.08
N ALA A 299 -12.84 10.10 8.13
CA ALA A 299 -14.18 10.04 8.70
C ALA A 299 -14.16 10.38 10.20
N LEU A 300 -13.23 9.81 10.96
CA LEU A 300 -13.00 10.13 12.38
C LEU A 300 -12.56 11.59 12.57
N ALA A 301 -11.68 12.11 11.70
CA ALA A 301 -11.27 13.52 11.77
C ALA A 301 -12.43 14.49 11.46
N THR A 302 -13.38 14.07 10.63
CA THR A 302 -14.56 14.87 10.27
C THR A 302 -15.63 14.78 11.37
N MET A 303 -15.86 13.59 11.94
CA MET A 303 -16.83 13.36 13.02
C MET A 303 -16.33 13.87 14.39
N GLY A 304 -15.02 13.85 14.63
CA GLY A 304 -14.37 14.35 15.85
C GLY A 304 -14.04 15.85 15.81
N ARG A 305 -14.36 16.57 14.72
CA ARG A 305 -14.10 18.01 14.65
C ARG A 305 -15.01 18.70 15.66
N ARG A 306 -14.41 19.27 16.71
CA ARG A 306 -15.04 20.15 17.73
C ARG A 306 -16.09 21.12 17.16
N GLY A 307 -15.99 21.49 15.87
CA GLY A 307 -16.97 22.32 15.17
C GLY A 307 -18.37 21.70 15.00
N GLY A 308 -18.50 20.38 14.79
CA GLY A 308 -19.81 19.72 14.67
C GLY A 308 -20.55 19.66 16.01
N GLN A 309 -19.83 19.25 17.06
CA GLN A 309 -20.34 19.26 18.45
C GLN A 309 -20.62 20.67 18.95
N LYS A 310 -19.74 21.66 18.69
CA LYS A 310 -20.02 23.07 19.03
C LYS A 310 -21.20 23.63 18.25
N SER A 311 -21.39 23.25 16.99
CA SER A 311 -22.56 23.69 16.22
C SER A 311 -23.83 23.10 16.80
N ALA A 312 -23.86 21.79 17.10
CA ALA A 312 -25.00 21.15 17.75
C ALA A 312 -25.31 21.76 19.12
N GLN A 313 -24.30 22.00 19.96
CA GLN A 313 -24.45 22.70 21.23
C GLN A 313 -24.95 24.14 21.08
N ARG A 314 -24.58 24.85 20.00
CA ARG A 314 -25.07 26.20 19.71
C ARG A 314 -26.55 26.20 19.32
N TRP A 315 -26.97 25.23 18.51
CA TRP A 315 -28.40 25.04 18.18
C TRP A 315 -29.23 24.66 19.40
N GLU A 316 -28.67 23.93 20.35
CA GLU A 316 -29.33 23.53 21.60
C GLU A 316 -29.40 24.65 22.64
N ARG A 317 -28.32 25.44 22.78
CA ARG A 317 -28.24 26.52 23.78
C ARG A 317 -28.85 27.85 23.33
N ASP A 318 -28.79 28.16 22.03
CA ASP A 318 -29.26 29.43 21.48
C ASP A 318 -29.88 29.22 20.08
N PRO A 319 -31.08 28.60 20.03
CA PRO A 319 -31.74 28.23 18.78
C PRO A 319 -32.18 29.43 17.93
N GLU A 320 -32.33 30.61 18.53
CA GLU A 320 -32.68 31.88 17.87
C GLU A 320 -31.50 32.86 17.78
N GLY A 321 -30.29 32.42 18.13
CA GLY A 321 -29.10 33.27 18.05
C GLY A 321 -28.71 33.64 16.62
N GLU A 322 -27.92 34.70 16.48
CA GLU A 322 -27.47 35.26 15.19
C GLU A 322 -26.86 34.19 14.25
N TYR A 323 -26.15 33.20 14.81
CA TYR A 323 -25.61 32.07 14.05
C TYR A 323 -26.72 31.17 13.46
N ALA A 324 -27.74 30.85 14.26
CA ALA A 324 -28.86 30.00 13.84
C ALA A 324 -29.74 30.74 12.82
N GLU A 325 -30.01 32.02 13.03
CA GLU A 325 -30.76 32.87 12.09
C GLU A 325 -30.07 32.97 10.73
N ARG A 326 -28.77 33.30 10.69
CA ARG A 326 -28.00 33.34 9.42
C ARG A 326 -28.03 32.01 8.68
N ARG A 327 -28.01 30.87 9.39
CA ARG A 327 -28.09 29.54 8.76
C ARG A 327 -29.50 29.24 8.26
N ARG A 328 -30.55 29.61 9.00
CA ARG A 328 -31.95 29.50 8.53
C ARG A 328 -32.19 30.39 7.32
N GLU A 329 -31.62 31.58 7.29
CA GLU A 329 -31.72 32.50 6.15
C GLU A 329 -31.03 31.93 4.91
N ALA A 330 -29.80 31.43 5.04
CA ALA A 330 -29.09 30.76 3.94
C ALA A 330 -29.88 29.55 3.40
N LEU A 331 -30.50 28.76 4.29
CA LEU A 331 -31.39 27.66 3.92
C LEU A 331 -32.62 28.19 3.18
N ARG A 332 -33.31 29.21 3.71
CA ARG A 332 -34.48 29.84 3.06
C ARG A 332 -34.13 30.36 1.66
N GLN A 333 -32.99 31.03 1.50
CA GLN A 333 -32.51 31.50 0.19
C GLN A 333 -32.24 30.31 -0.77
N THR A 334 -31.63 29.24 -0.26
CA THR A 334 -31.39 28.02 -1.05
C THR A 334 -32.70 27.36 -1.48
N HIS A 335 -33.67 27.24 -0.57
CA HIS A 335 -34.99 26.71 -0.87
C HIS A 335 -35.75 27.57 -1.89
N ARG A 336 -35.67 28.91 -1.78
CA ARG A 336 -36.21 29.83 -2.79
C ARG A 336 -35.60 29.59 -4.17
N ARG A 337 -34.27 29.52 -4.27
CA ARG A 337 -33.57 29.22 -5.53
C ARG A 337 -33.97 27.87 -6.12
N LYS A 338 -34.03 26.82 -5.29
CA LYS A 338 -34.46 25.48 -5.72
C LYS A 338 -35.92 25.46 -6.19
N ARG A 339 -36.81 26.22 -5.54
CA ARG A 339 -38.21 26.36 -5.96
C ARG A 339 -38.31 27.00 -7.33
N VAL A 340 -37.61 28.12 -7.55
CA VAL A 340 -37.56 28.81 -8.85
C VAL A 340 -36.97 27.88 -9.92
N MET A 341 -35.85 27.23 -9.64
CA MET A 341 -35.23 26.28 -10.58
C MET A 341 -36.20 25.15 -10.97
N GLY A 342 -36.94 24.58 -10.02
CA GLY A 342 -37.96 23.57 -10.30
C GLY A 342 -39.13 24.10 -11.14
N GLN A 343 -39.55 25.35 -10.93
CA GLN A 343 -40.56 26.01 -11.76
C GLN A 343 -40.03 26.24 -13.19
N THR A 344 -38.79 26.70 -13.34
CA THR A 344 -38.14 26.89 -14.64
C THR A 344 -38.02 25.58 -15.40
N THR A 345 -37.58 24.50 -14.74
CA THR A 345 -37.52 23.17 -15.36
C THR A 345 -38.89 22.69 -15.81
N ARG A 346 -39.94 22.89 -14.98
CA ARG A 346 -41.32 22.57 -15.37
C ARG A 346 -41.77 23.35 -16.61
N ALA A 347 -41.50 24.65 -16.66
CA ALA A 347 -41.85 25.49 -17.80
C ALA A 347 -41.14 25.07 -19.09
N LYS A 348 -39.84 24.74 -19.01
CA LYS A 348 -39.06 24.23 -20.16
C LYS A 348 -39.65 22.91 -20.69
N ILE A 349 -40.04 22.00 -19.80
CA ILE A 349 -40.69 20.75 -20.19
C ILE A 349 -42.03 21.03 -20.88
N GLN A 350 -42.86 21.93 -20.34
CA GLN A 350 -44.15 22.27 -20.94
C GLN A 350 -43.98 22.89 -22.34
N ALA A 351 -43.05 23.84 -22.49
CA ALA A 351 -42.79 24.49 -23.77
C ALA A 351 -42.32 23.49 -24.84
N LEU A 352 -41.39 22.60 -24.48
CA LEU A 352 -40.85 21.61 -25.39
C LEU A 352 -41.92 20.60 -25.83
N VAL A 353 -42.76 20.12 -24.90
CA VAL A 353 -43.86 19.22 -25.22
C VAL A 353 -44.89 19.89 -26.12
N GLY A 354 -45.26 21.14 -25.83
CA GLY A 354 -46.21 21.90 -26.65
C GLY A 354 -45.68 22.18 -28.06
N GLN A 355 -44.41 22.58 -28.18
CA GLN A 355 -43.76 22.84 -29.46
C GLN A 355 -43.68 21.57 -30.32
N ALA A 356 -43.20 20.46 -29.76
CA ALA A 356 -43.12 19.20 -30.47
C ALA A 356 -44.49 18.69 -30.95
N TYR A 357 -45.54 18.89 -30.14
CA TYR A 357 -46.89 18.52 -30.52
C TYR A 357 -47.43 19.37 -31.67
N VAL A 358 -47.16 20.68 -31.69
CA VAL A 358 -47.56 21.57 -32.78
C VAL A 358 -46.81 21.23 -34.08
N GLU A 359 -45.52 20.91 -33.99
CA GLU A 359 -44.68 20.64 -35.17
C GLU A 359 -44.90 19.25 -35.77
N THR A 360 -45.18 18.24 -34.94
CA THR A 360 -45.19 16.82 -35.37
C THR A 360 -46.48 16.08 -35.10
N GLY A 361 -47.42 16.68 -34.36
CA GLY A 361 -48.64 16.01 -33.88
C GLY A 361 -48.40 14.95 -32.80
N CYS A 362 -47.16 14.77 -32.34
CA CYS A 362 -46.78 13.73 -31.37
C CYS A 362 -46.08 14.34 -30.15
N THR A 363 -46.22 13.69 -28.99
CA THR A 363 -45.50 14.10 -27.77
C THR A 363 -44.18 13.35 -27.64
N PRO A 364 -43.06 14.05 -27.36
CA PRO A 364 -41.76 13.43 -27.20
C PRO A 364 -41.73 12.58 -25.92
N SER A 365 -40.95 11.51 -25.96
CA SER A 365 -40.79 10.62 -24.82
C SER A 365 -40.07 11.32 -23.67
N ALA A 366 -40.34 10.88 -22.43
CA ALA A 366 -39.65 11.41 -21.25
C ALA A 366 -38.10 11.25 -21.31
N ARG A 367 -37.58 10.36 -22.16
CA ARG A 367 -36.14 10.17 -22.36
C ARG A 367 -35.55 11.24 -23.29
N GLU A 368 -36.27 11.60 -24.36
CA GLU A 368 -35.87 12.66 -25.28
C GLU A 368 -35.94 14.03 -24.60
N ILE A 369 -37.02 14.31 -23.86
CA ILE A 369 -37.16 15.54 -23.06
C ILE A 369 -36.00 15.65 -22.03
N ALA A 370 -35.62 14.54 -21.42
CA ALA A 370 -34.52 14.49 -20.45
C ALA A 370 -33.16 14.80 -21.08
N GLN A 371 -32.91 14.29 -22.29
CA GLN A 371 -31.69 14.57 -23.06
C GLN A 371 -31.61 16.04 -23.47
N GLU A 372 -32.70 16.61 -23.96
CA GLU A 372 -32.73 17.99 -24.45
C GLU A 372 -32.53 19.02 -23.32
N ILE A 373 -33.15 18.79 -22.16
CA ILE A 373 -33.12 19.76 -21.04
C ILE A 373 -31.96 19.46 -20.06
N GLY A 374 -31.27 18.33 -20.19
CA GLY A 374 -30.15 17.93 -19.33
C GLY A 374 -30.58 17.54 -17.91
N VAL A 375 -31.74 16.90 -17.76
CA VAL A 375 -32.28 16.44 -16.47
C VAL A 375 -32.55 14.94 -16.48
N THR A 376 -32.75 14.33 -15.31
CA THR A 376 -33.04 12.88 -15.25
C THR A 376 -34.46 12.57 -15.74
N LYS A 377 -34.67 11.39 -16.34
CA LYS A 377 -36.00 10.87 -16.71
C LYS A 377 -37.00 10.91 -15.55
N ARG A 378 -36.54 10.63 -14.33
CA ARG A 378 -37.37 10.71 -13.12
C ARG A 378 -37.89 12.13 -12.85
N THR A 379 -37.02 13.12 -13.01
CA THR A 379 -37.38 14.54 -12.88
C THR A 379 -38.42 14.94 -13.92
N VAL A 380 -38.23 14.53 -15.18
CA VAL A 380 -39.19 14.77 -16.26
C VAL A 380 -40.56 14.18 -15.94
N ASN A 381 -40.62 12.90 -15.55
CA ASN A 381 -41.88 12.23 -15.20
C ASN A 381 -42.64 12.92 -14.08
N LEU A 382 -41.94 13.39 -13.04
CA LEU A 382 -42.56 14.15 -11.95
C LEU A 382 -43.17 15.46 -12.43
N HIS A 383 -42.48 16.20 -13.31
CA HIS A 383 -43.00 17.45 -13.86
C HIS A 383 -44.14 17.22 -14.86
N LEU A 384 -44.06 16.20 -15.73
CA LEU A 384 -45.15 15.83 -16.63
C LEU A 384 -46.41 15.43 -15.86
N LYS A 385 -46.27 14.64 -14.79
CA LYS A 385 -47.40 14.31 -13.91
C LYS A 385 -48.05 15.57 -13.33
N ALA A 386 -47.24 16.47 -12.76
CA ALA A 386 -47.73 17.72 -12.20
C ALA A 386 -48.37 18.65 -13.25
N LEU A 387 -47.88 18.64 -14.50
CA LEU A 387 -48.45 19.42 -15.60
C LEU A 387 -49.80 18.84 -16.07
N ARG A 388 -49.94 17.51 -16.10
CA ARG A 388 -51.23 16.85 -16.38
C ARG A 388 -52.26 17.12 -15.29
N GLU A 389 -51.87 17.00 -14.03
CA GLU A 389 -52.74 17.34 -12.89
C GLU A 389 -53.19 18.81 -12.91
N ALA A 390 -52.35 19.71 -13.44
CA ALA A 390 -52.67 21.12 -13.60
C ALA A 390 -53.46 21.44 -14.89
N GLY A 391 -53.80 20.45 -15.72
CA GLY A 391 -54.49 20.66 -17.01
C GLY A 391 -53.67 21.41 -18.06
N ALA A 392 -52.35 21.54 -17.84
CA ALA A 392 -51.44 22.33 -18.66
C ALA A 392 -50.85 21.56 -19.85
N LEU A 393 -51.23 20.29 -20.00
CA LEU A 393 -50.93 19.43 -21.15
C LEU A 393 -52.25 18.87 -21.67
N ALA A 394 -52.66 19.32 -22.84
CA ALA A 394 -53.83 18.81 -23.56
C ALA A 394 -53.36 17.77 -24.59
N VAL A 395 -52.85 16.64 -24.10
CA VAL A 395 -52.51 15.52 -24.98
C VAL A 395 -52.86 14.23 -24.23
N GLU A 396 -53.85 13.51 -24.76
CA GLU A 396 -54.11 12.11 -24.43
C GLU A 396 -53.05 11.20 -25.06
#